data_AF-A0A4Q7ZT86-F1
#
_entry.id   AF-A0A4Q7ZT86-F1
#
_cell.length_a   1.000
_cell.length_b   1.000
_cell.length_c   1.000
_cell.angle_alpha   90.00
_cell.angle_beta   90.00
_cell.angle_gamma   90.00
#
_symmetry.space_group_name_H-M   'P 1'
#
loop_
_entity.id
_entity.type
_entity.pdbx_description
1 polymer ?
#
loop_
_entity_poly.entity_id
_entity_poly.type
_entity_poly.pdbx_seq_one_letter_code
_entity_poly.pdbx_strand_id
1 'polypeptide(L)'
;MITTMRETMTGKVRLTGESGERPIRMTLRVTVPGALHPLTDLRAAATGRVEVPGFADDPAAAGTMDIAPIRGNRIGYRLGFTAHDGRRLWLDGAKAVTVRRPLASMTRLPARLVDATGAVVGEARLVFHLRSELLPFLLSMRMRRTRQPWPAAPTSRDGRSVETGGLLRSRWRGQPGRLEVWYTTLTDPATGTGVWLHHELVAPTDGSPARAHGWAAVFPPAAAPTWARFGPDPWPAEHPADGYAAGAVSATSDELTGTAGDLRWRLKVSGGAAPLFTFPRWAWHRELLPAAQVVAVPAARFTGTIRVGDRELALTDAPGNTARIYGHGNARRWAWLHADLGDGDVCEVVAAVSTRPGLNRLAPLPFVRLRVDGEEFPSGDPLLAALRFRARLGRPRWTVTGRDGDRRLTVEVTMPPERTLAVPYTDPDGAPAVCHNCEVADAVVRLERRGPDGWREQRRWALHGTAHAEVGERD
;
A
#
# COMPACT_ATOMS: atom_id res chain seq x y z
N MET A 1 -0.05 -14.80 -8.77
CA MET A 1 -0.32 -15.25 -7.38
C MET A 1 -1.60 -16.06 -7.38
N ILE A 2 -1.65 -17.19 -6.67
CA ILE A 2 -2.84 -18.04 -6.60
C ILE A 2 -3.10 -18.37 -5.13
N THR A 3 -4.34 -18.15 -4.69
CA THR A 3 -4.82 -18.60 -3.38
C THR A 3 -5.70 -19.83 -3.57
N THR A 4 -5.38 -20.92 -2.87
CA THR A 4 -6.21 -22.13 -2.84
C THR A 4 -6.80 -22.31 -1.46
N MET A 5 -8.07 -22.70 -1.37
CA MET A 5 -8.74 -23.02 -0.11
C MET A 5 -9.69 -24.20 -0.31
N ARG A 6 -10.09 -24.85 0.77
CA ARG A 6 -11.11 -25.90 0.78
C ARG A 6 -12.31 -25.48 1.60
N GLU A 7 -13.50 -25.66 1.06
CA GLU A 7 -14.78 -25.38 1.72
C GLU A 7 -15.64 -26.64 1.73
N THR A 8 -16.22 -26.97 2.88
CA THR A 8 -17.22 -28.04 3.00
C THR A 8 -18.54 -27.42 3.45
N MET A 9 -19.62 -27.77 2.77
CA MET A 9 -20.97 -27.42 3.17
C MET A 9 -21.86 -28.66 3.21
N THR A 10 -22.78 -28.71 4.17
CA THR A 10 -23.75 -29.80 4.32
C THR A 10 -25.14 -29.24 4.47
N GLY A 11 -26.16 -29.98 4.05
CA GLY A 11 -27.50 -29.46 4.03
C GLY A 11 -28.55 -30.49 3.63
N LYS A 12 -29.68 -29.99 3.14
CA LYS A 12 -30.76 -30.80 2.60
C LYS A 12 -31.16 -30.33 1.21
N VAL A 13 -31.63 -31.27 0.38
CA VAL A 13 -32.18 -31.03 -0.95
C VAL A 13 -33.55 -31.69 -1.08
N ARG A 14 -34.50 -30.98 -1.68
CA ARG A 14 -35.82 -31.50 -2.06
C ARG A 14 -35.85 -31.63 -3.58
N LEU A 15 -35.95 -32.85 -4.08
CA LEU A 15 -36.03 -33.11 -5.53
C LEU A 15 -37.47 -32.94 -6.02
N THR A 16 -37.63 -32.45 -7.24
CA THR A 16 -38.94 -32.27 -7.86
C THR A 16 -39.62 -33.64 -8.01
N GLY A 17 -40.84 -33.78 -7.48
CA GLY A 17 -41.59 -35.03 -7.49
C GLY A 17 -41.40 -35.94 -6.27
N GLU A 18 -40.51 -35.59 -5.34
CA GLU A 18 -40.35 -36.31 -4.06
C GLU A 18 -40.98 -35.54 -2.90
N SER A 19 -41.62 -36.27 -1.97
CA SER A 19 -42.20 -35.68 -0.76
C SER A 19 -41.17 -35.44 0.36
N GLY A 20 -40.01 -36.12 0.29
CA GLY A 20 -38.96 -36.09 1.30
C GLY A 20 -37.79 -35.15 0.96
N GLU A 21 -37.00 -34.81 1.98
CA GLU A 21 -35.71 -34.12 1.82
C GLU A 21 -34.57 -35.12 1.98
N ARG A 22 -33.57 -35.04 1.10
CA ARG A 22 -32.34 -35.83 1.15
C ARG A 22 -31.19 -35.00 1.72
N PRO A 23 -30.23 -35.59 2.43
CA PRO A 23 -29.01 -34.88 2.79
C PRO A 23 -28.20 -34.56 1.52
N ILE A 24 -27.53 -33.41 1.51
CA ILE A 24 -26.58 -33.02 0.48
C ILE A 24 -25.27 -32.58 1.13
N ARG A 25 -24.14 -33.01 0.57
CA ARG A 25 -22.81 -32.57 0.97
C ARG A 25 -22.05 -32.06 -0.26
N MET A 26 -21.37 -30.94 -0.07
CA MET A 26 -20.55 -30.29 -1.09
C MET A 26 -19.16 -30.03 -0.50
N THR A 27 -18.12 -30.61 -1.10
CA THR A 27 -16.73 -30.40 -0.66
C THR A 27 -15.94 -29.83 -1.83
N LEU A 28 -15.52 -28.57 -1.75
CA LEU A 28 -14.87 -27.83 -2.82
C LEU A 28 -13.43 -27.50 -2.48
N ARG A 29 -12.60 -27.49 -3.52
CA ARG A 29 -11.33 -26.79 -3.60
C ARG A 29 -11.52 -25.60 -4.53
N VAL A 30 -11.34 -24.41 -3.99
CA VAL A 30 -11.48 -23.15 -4.72
C VAL A 30 -10.08 -22.60 -4.99
N THR A 31 -9.85 -22.25 -6.25
CA THR A 31 -8.62 -21.65 -6.74
C THR A 31 -8.91 -20.24 -7.19
N VAL A 32 -8.43 -19.27 -6.41
CA VAL A 32 -8.61 -17.84 -6.62
C VAL A 32 -7.35 -17.26 -7.29
N PRO A 33 -7.50 -16.50 -8.40
CA PRO A 33 -6.42 -15.67 -8.90
C PRO A 33 -6.17 -14.51 -7.93
N GLY A 34 -4.95 -14.42 -7.39
CA GLY A 34 -4.55 -13.37 -6.45
C GLY A 34 -4.83 -13.68 -4.97
N ALA A 35 -4.67 -12.67 -4.11
CA ALA A 35 -5.04 -12.75 -2.71
C ALA A 35 -6.55 -12.49 -2.55
N LEU A 36 -7.22 -13.24 -1.67
CA LEU A 36 -8.59 -12.96 -1.27
C LEU A 36 -8.65 -11.60 -0.56
N HIS A 37 -9.31 -10.62 -1.17
CA HIS A 37 -9.51 -9.31 -0.58
C HIS A 37 -11.01 -8.96 -0.58
N PRO A 38 -11.61 -8.54 0.57
CA PRO A 38 -13.04 -8.25 0.65
C PRO A 38 -13.53 -7.17 -0.34
N LEU A 39 -12.66 -6.25 -0.75
CA LEU A 39 -12.97 -5.16 -1.70
C LEU A 39 -12.72 -5.52 -3.18
N THR A 40 -12.50 -6.79 -3.50
CA THR A 40 -12.23 -7.23 -4.86
C THR A 40 -13.28 -8.22 -5.31
N ASP A 41 -13.95 -7.91 -6.42
CA ASP A 41 -14.84 -8.85 -7.09
C ASP A 41 -13.97 -9.81 -7.91
N LEU A 42 -14.08 -11.11 -7.64
CA LEU A 42 -13.22 -12.10 -8.26
C LEU A 42 -14.00 -13.36 -8.61
N ARG A 43 -13.70 -13.90 -9.79
CA ARG A 43 -14.22 -15.18 -10.26
C ARG A 43 -13.16 -16.25 -10.05
N ALA A 44 -13.52 -17.26 -9.29
CA ALA A 44 -12.63 -18.35 -8.90
C ALA A 44 -13.09 -19.66 -9.54
N ALA A 45 -12.12 -20.52 -9.90
CA ALA A 45 -12.42 -21.88 -10.32
C ALA A 45 -12.69 -22.73 -9.08
N ALA A 46 -13.76 -23.52 -9.11
CA ALA A 46 -14.13 -24.43 -8.03
C ALA A 46 -14.22 -25.86 -8.58
N THR A 47 -13.58 -26.80 -7.88
CA THR A 47 -13.59 -28.23 -8.21
C THR A 47 -13.81 -29.02 -6.92
N GLY A 48 -14.47 -30.16 -6.96
CA GLY A 48 -14.77 -30.90 -5.74
C GLY A 48 -15.77 -32.02 -5.94
N ARG A 49 -16.41 -32.42 -4.84
CA ARG A 49 -17.39 -33.49 -4.79
C ARG A 49 -18.76 -32.99 -4.38
N VAL A 50 -19.81 -33.45 -5.06
CA VAL A 50 -21.22 -33.24 -4.68
C VAL A 50 -21.85 -34.60 -4.41
N GLU A 51 -22.40 -34.77 -3.21
CA GLU A 51 -22.98 -36.02 -2.73
C GLU A 51 -24.44 -35.78 -2.31
N VAL A 52 -25.35 -36.53 -2.91
CA VAL A 52 -26.77 -36.61 -2.57
C VAL A 52 -27.12 -38.11 -2.54
N PRO A 53 -27.20 -38.75 -1.37
CA PRO A 53 -27.42 -40.19 -1.27
C PRO A 53 -28.61 -40.69 -2.08
N GLY A 54 -28.36 -41.72 -2.88
CA GLY A 54 -29.35 -42.32 -3.78
C GLY A 54 -29.76 -41.43 -4.96
N PHE A 55 -29.02 -40.36 -5.26
CA PHE A 55 -29.29 -39.48 -6.41
C PHE A 55 -28.02 -39.08 -7.18
N ALA A 56 -26.96 -38.69 -6.48
CA ALA A 56 -25.69 -38.30 -7.09
C ALA A 56 -24.50 -38.51 -6.15
N ASP A 57 -23.36 -38.91 -6.70
CA ASP A 57 -22.07 -38.93 -6.01
C ASP A 57 -20.97 -38.67 -7.04
N ASP A 58 -20.72 -37.39 -7.34
CA ASP A 58 -19.77 -36.98 -8.36
C ASP A 58 -18.52 -36.37 -7.71
N PRO A 59 -17.35 -37.06 -7.73
CA PRO A 59 -16.09 -36.56 -7.20
C PRO A 59 -15.38 -35.54 -8.12
N ALA A 60 -15.91 -35.31 -9.32
CA ALA A 60 -15.37 -34.42 -10.34
C ALA A 60 -16.31 -33.22 -10.63
N ALA A 61 -17.10 -32.80 -9.64
CA ALA A 61 -17.92 -31.61 -9.74
C ALA A 61 -17.02 -30.38 -9.97
N ALA A 62 -17.39 -29.53 -10.94
CA ALA A 62 -16.56 -28.41 -11.35
C ALA A 62 -17.39 -27.22 -11.82
N GLY A 63 -16.87 -26.02 -11.61
CA GLY A 63 -17.49 -24.80 -12.07
C GLY A 63 -16.84 -23.55 -11.50
N THR A 64 -17.64 -22.52 -11.25
CA THR A 64 -17.14 -21.21 -10.82
C THR A 64 -17.78 -20.73 -9.55
N MET A 65 -17.01 -19.95 -8.80
CA MET A 65 -17.45 -19.21 -7.63
C MET A 65 -17.18 -17.73 -7.86
N ASP A 66 -18.22 -16.91 -7.82
CA ASP A 66 -18.13 -15.46 -7.97
C ASP A 66 -18.17 -14.81 -6.59
N ILE A 67 -17.07 -14.20 -6.16
CA ILE A 67 -16.90 -13.61 -4.83
C ILE A 67 -16.94 -12.09 -4.97
N ALA A 68 -18.06 -11.47 -4.58
CA ALA A 68 -18.26 -10.02 -4.63
C ALA A 68 -18.89 -9.50 -3.31
N PRO A 69 -18.15 -9.53 -2.17
CA PRO A 69 -18.76 -9.41 -0.86
C PRO A 69 -19.10 -7.96 -0.44
N ILE A 70 -18.55 -6.94 -1.12
CA ILE A 70 -18.79 -5.52 -0.78
C ILE A 70 -19.54 -4.76 -1.87
N ARG A 71 -19.16 -4.90 -3.16
CA ARG A 71 -19.89 -4.25 -4.26
C ARG A 71 -21.16 -5.01 -4.67
N GLY A 72 -21.06 -6.34 -4.72
CA GLY A 72 -22.17 -7.21 -5.13
C GLY A 72 -23.01 -7.76 -3.97
N ASN A 73 -22.57 -7.58 -2.72
CA ASN A 73 -23.15 -8.22 -1.53
C ASN A 73 -23.47 -9.71 -1.73
N ARG A 74 -22.66 -10.43 -2.52
CA ARG A 74 -23.01 -11.77 -2.99
C ARG A 74 -21.79 -12.66 -3.17
N ILE A 75 -21.95 -13.93 -2.81
CA ILE A 75 -21.06 -15.01 -3.22
C ILE A 75 -21.88 -16.03 -4.00
N GLY A 76 -21.66 -16.12 -5.31
CA GLY A 76 -22.36 -17.01 -6.23
C GLY A 76 -21.59 -18.30 -6.48
N TYR A 77 -22.32 -19.40 -6.67
CA TYR A 77 -21.81 -20.74 -6.93
C TYR A 77 -22.53 -21.28 -8.15
N ARG A 78 -21.77 -21.74 -9.15
CA ARG A 78 -22.33 -22.51 -10.27
C ARG A 78 -21.43 -23.71 -10.52
N LEU A 79 -21.91 -24.90 -10.16
CA LEU A 79 -21.12 -26.13 -10.18
C LEU A 79 -21.86 -27.20 -10.98
N GLY A 80 -21.23 -27.71 -12.03
CA GLY A 80 -21.73 -28.87 -12.77
C GLY A 80 -21.34 -30.18 -12.08
N PHE A 81 -22.27 -31.12 -11.98
CA PHE A 81 -22.05 -32.47 -11.48
C PHE A 81 -22.96 -33.47 -12.20
N THR A 82 -22.67 -34.76 -12.12
CA THR A 82 -23.42 -35.83 -12.80
C THR A 82 -24.23 -36.66 -11.79
N ALA A 83 -25.53 -36.85 -12.07
CA ALA A 83 -26.40 -37.72 -11.29
C ALA A 83 -26.19 -39.22 -11.63
N HIS A 84 -26.68 -40.13 -10.78
CA HIS A 84 -26.52 -41.58 -11.00
C HIS A 84 -27.18 -42.09 -12.29
N ASP A 85 -28.21 -41.39 -12.77
CA ASP A 85 -28.89 -41.68 -14.04
C ASP A 85 -28.11 -41.15 -15.27
N GLY A 86 -26.91 -40.59 -15.08
CA GLY A 86 -26.04 -40.08 -16.13
C GLY A 86 -26.35 -38.65 -16.56
N ARG A 87 -27.41 -38.02 -16.04
CA ARG A 87 -27.73 -36.63 -16.40
C ARG A 87 -26.72 -35.65 -15.80
N ARG A 88 -26.30 -34.68 -16.60
CA ARG A 88 -25.51 -33.53 -16.14
C ARG A 88 -26.45 -32.48 -15.53
N LEU A 89 -26.16 -32.08 -14.30
CA LEU A 89 -26.90 -31.10 -13.53
C LEU A 89 -25.97 -29.96 -13.07
N TRP A 90 -26.55 -28.82 -12.71
CA TRP A 90 -25.84 -27.69 -12.12
C TRP A 90 -26.46 -27.29 -10.80
N LEU A 91 -25.62 -27.14 -9.78
CA LEU A 91 -25.96 -26.46 -8.54
C LEU A 91 -25.70 -24.97 -8.74
N ASP A 92 -26.77 -24.19 -8.79
CA ASP A 92 -26.74 -22.72 -8.88
C ASP A 92 -27.25 -22.12 -7.57
N GLY A 93 -26.38 -21.44 -6.84
CA GLY A 93 -26.69 -20.89 -5.54
C GLY A 93 -25.99 -19.59 -5.25
N ALA A 94 -26.52 -18.82 -4.30
CA ALA A 94 -25.90 -17.59 -3.88
C ALA A 94 -26.15 -17.27 -2.40
N LYS A 95 -25.12 -16.77 -1.74
CA LYS A 95 -25.20 -16.24 -0.37
C LYS A 95 -25.19 -14.72 -0.43
N ALA A 96 -26.13 -14.07 0.26
CA ALA A 96 -26.12 -12.62 0.43
C ALA A 96 -25.18 -12.25 1.59
N VAL A 97 -24.20 -11.38 1.33
CA VAL A 97 -23.21 -10.94 2.31
C VAL A 97 -23.68 -9.64 2.95
N THR A 98 -23.66 -9.58 4.28
CA THR A 98 -24.05 -8.38 5.03
C THR A 98 -22.86 -7.81 5.80
N VAL A 99 -22.71 -6.48 5.80
CA VAL A 99 -21.61 -5.79 6.48
C VAL A 99 -21.75 -5.85 8.00
N ARG A 100 -22.98 -5.92 8.53
CA ARG A 100 -23.23 -5.92 9.99
C ARG A 100 -22.92 -7.26 10.67
N ARG A 101 -23.05 -8.40 9.98
CA ARG A 101 -22.76 -9.75 10.51
C ARG A 101 -22.15 -10.66 9.44
N PRO A 102 -20.95 -10.34 8.92
CA PRO A 102 -20.38 -11.00 7.75
C PRO A 102 -20.26 -12.51 7.93
N LEU A 103 -19.69 -12.96 9.06
CA LEU A 103 -19.51 -14.38 9.36
C LEU A 103 -20.83 -15.18 9.38
N ALA A 104 -21.90 -14.62 9.95
CA ALA A 104 -23.19 -15.30 10.01
C ALA A 104 -23.87 -15.34 8.63
N SER A 105 -23.83 -14.24 7.88
CA SER A 105 -24.43 -14.15 6.54
C SER A 105 -23.76 -15.05 5.49
N MET A 106 -22.51 -15.44 5.71
CA MET A 106 -21.74 -16.31 4.80
C MET A 106 -21.96 -17.81 5.00
N THR A 107 -22.77 -18.21 6.00
CA THR A 107 -22.93 -19.63 6.34
C THR A 107 -24.00 -20.35 5.55
N ARG A 108 -25.01 -19.67 5.00
CA ARG A 108 -26.16 -20.33 4.37
C ARG A 108 -26.12 -20.14 2.86
N LEU A 109 -26.24 -21.24 2.12
CA LEU A 109 -26.32 -21.29 0.66
C LEU A 109 -27.68 -21.87 0.23
N PRO A 110 -28.67 -21.02 -0.06
CA PRO A 110 -29.77 -21.46 -0.91
C PRO A 110 -29.25 -21.73 -2.32
N ALA A 111 -29.62 -22.87 -2.88
CA ALA A 111 -29.24 -23.29 -4.21
C ALA A 111 -30.39 -24.02 -4.91
N ARG A 112 -30.34 -24.05 -6.24
CA ARG A 112 -31.23 -24.83 -7.10
C ARG A 112 -30.39 -25.83 -7.86
N LEU A 113 -30.93 -27.03 -8.05
CA LEU A 113 -30.41 -28.00 -9.01
C LEU A 113 -31.15 -27.78 -10.33
N VAL A 114 -30.40 -27.48 -11.39
CA VAL A 114 -30.95 -27.27 -12.73
C VAL A 114 -30.36 -28.28 -13.71
N ASP A 115 -31.15 -28.70 -14.69
CA ASP A 115 -30.68 -29.55 -15.78
C ASP A 115 -30.14 -28.74 -16.97
N ALA A 116 -29.79 -29.42 -18.07
CA ALA A 116 -29.21 -28.78 -19.25
C ALA A 116 -30.17 -27.85 -19.99
N THR A 117 -31.48 -28.01 -19.79
CA THR A 117 -32.52 -27.15 -20.35
C THR A 117 -32.80 -25.92 -19.47
N GLY A 118 -32.24 -25.89 -18.26
CA GLY A 118 -32.50 -24.86 -17.27
C GLY A 118 -33.70 -25.15 -16.36
N ALA A 119 -34.33 -26.33 -16.47
CA ALA A 119 -35.44 -26.71 -15.62
C ALA A 119 -34.94 -27.03 -14.20
N VAL A 120 -35.68 -26.57 -13.19
CA VAL A 120 -35.35 -26.82 -11.78
C VAL A 120 -35.79 -28.23 -11.39
N VAL A 121 -34.81 -29.08 -11.09
CA VAL A 121 -35.01 -30.48 -10.67
C VAL A 121 -34.91 -30.67 -9.15
N GLY A 122 -34.54 -29.62 -8.41
CA GLY A 122 -34.60 -29.62 -6.96
C GLY A 122 -34.15 -28.31 -6.31
N GLU A 123 -34.50 -28.14 -5.03
CA GLU A 123 -34.08 -27.01 -4.21
C GLU A 123 -33.21 -27.48 -3.04
N ALA A 124 -32.04 -26.88 -2.88
CA ALA A 124 -31.06 -27.23 -1.86
C ALA A 124 -30.82 -26.07 -0.89
N ARG A 125 -30.59 -26.41 0.38
CA ARG A 125 -30.17 -25.48 1.41
C ARG A 125 -28.94 -26.06 2.11
N LEU A 126 -27.77 -25.50 1.81
CA LEU A 126 -26.51 -25.90 2.43
C LEU A 126 -26.07 -24.90 3.51
N VAL A 127 -25.35 -25.41 4.50
CA VAL A 127 -24.82 -24.65 5.63
C VAL A 127 -23.33 -24.96 5.78
N PHE A 128 -22.53 -23.91 5.94
CA PHE A 128 -21.15 -23.96 6.40
C PHE A 128 -21.16 -23.89 7.92
N HIS A 129 -20.87 -25.03 8.57
CA HIS A 129 -20.91 -25.14 10.02
C HIS A 129 -19.66 -24.51 10.64
N LEU A 130 -19.72 -23.21 10.99
CA LEU A 130 -18.58 -22.43 11.50
C LEU A 130 -17.78 -23.13 12.61
N ARG A 131 -18.44 -23.82 13.54
CA ARG A 131 -17.76 -24.51 14.64
C ARG A 131 -16.87 -25.67 14.20
N SER A 132 -17.24 -26.40 13.14
CA SER A 132 -16.50 -27.57 12.66
C SER A 132 -15.64 -27.26 11.43
N GLU A 133 -16.09 -26.38 10.53
CA GLU A 133 -15.46 -26.18 9.22
C GLU A 133 -14.56 -24.95 9.14
N LEU A 134 -14.64 -23.99 10.08
CA LEU A 134 -13.84 -22.76 10.01
C LEU A 134 -12.33 -23.01 10.16
N LEU A 135 -11.94 -23.81 11.15
CA LEU A 135 -10.52 -24.11 11.39
C LEU A 135 -9.93 -24.94 10.23
N PRO A 136 -10.58 -26.02 9.73
CA PRO A 136 -10.14 -26.72 8.52
C PRO A 136 -10.06 -25.81 7.28
N PHE A 137 -11.03 -24.91 7.09
CA PHE A 137 -11.01 -23.94 6.00
C PHE A 137 -9.76 -23.06 6.08
N LEU A 138 -9.50 -22.43 7.23
CA LEU A 138 -8.34 -21.55 7.43
C LEU A 138 -7.01 -22.31 7.27
N LEU A 139 -6.90 -23.51 7.81
CA LEU A 139 -5.71 -24.36 7.68
C LEU A 139 -5.47 -24.85 6.24
N SER A 140 -6.53 -24.95 5.44
CA SER A 140 -6.42 -25.35 4.02
C SER A 140 -5.94 -24.22 3.11
N MET A 141 -5.96 -22.98 3.57
CA MET A 141 -5.57 -21.82 2.78
C MET A 141 -4.08 -21.88 2.45
N ARG A 142 -3.76 -22.15 1.19
CA ARG A 142 -2.39 -22.13 0.68
C ARG A 142 -2.26 -21.03 -0.35
N MET A 143 -1.34 -20.11 -0.09
CA MET A 143 -0.96 -19.07 -1.02
C MET A 143 0.31 -19.50 -1.74
N ARG A 144 0.19 -19.77 -3.04
CA ARG A 144 1.34 -20.07 -3.89
C ARG A 144 1.63 -18.88 -4.78
N ARG A 145 2.81 -18.30 -4.60
CA ARG A 145 3.40 -17.42 -5.62
C ARG A 145 3.80 -18.32 -6.79
N THR A 146 3.09 -18.19 -7.91
CA THR A 146 3.69 -18.51 -9.20
C THR A 146 4.91 -17.61 -9.33
N ARG A 147 6.12 -18.18 -9.25
CA ARG A 147 7.34 -17.55 -9.77
C ARG A 147 7.16 -17.48 -11.29
N GLN A 148 6.44 -16.47 -11.76
CA GLN A 148 6.73 -15.98 -13.09
C GLN A 148 7.94 -15.04 -12.93
N PRO A 149 9.01 -15.20 -13.72
CA PRO A 149 9.95 -14.11 -13.93
C PRO A 149 9.13 -12.88 -14.27
N TRP A 150 9.32 -11.80 -13.53
CA TRP A 150 8.73 -10.52 -13.88
C TRP A 150 9.31 -10.15 -15.26
N PRO A 151 8.49 -9.97 -16.32
CA PRO A 151 9.03 -9.39 -17.54
C PRO A 151 9.52 -7.99 -17.16
N ALA A 152 10.79 -7.69 -17.45
CA ALA A 152 11.34 -6.35 -17.26
C ALA A 152 10.30 -5.33 -17.76
N ALA A 153 9.96 -4.36 -16.91
CA ALA A 153 9.10 -3.26 -17.35
C ALA A 153 9.74 -2.71 -18.63
N PRO A 154 8.99 -2.47 -19.72
CA PRO A 154 9.57 -1.91 -20.92
C PRO A 154 10.25 -0.60 -20.53
N THR A 155 11.59 -0.63 -20.54
CA THR A 155 12.42 0.54 -20.38
C THR A 155 12.17 1.39 -21.61
N SER A 156 11.67 2.62 -21.44
CA SER A 156 11.81 3.59 -22.53
C SER A 156 13.31 3.72 -22.86
N ARG A 157 13.64 4.18 -24.06
CA ARG A 157 15.03 4.47 -24.46
C ARG A 157 15.75 5.45 -23.51
N ASP A 158 15.00 6.08 -22.60
CA ASP A 158 15.48 7.03 -21.59
C ASP A 158 15.57 6.43 -20.16
N GLY A 159 15.42 5.11 -20.01
CA GLY A 159 15.60 4.40 -18.74
C GLY A 159 14.44 4.51 -17.74
N ARG A 160 13.32 5.16 -18.10
CA ARG A 160 12.16 5.34 -17.21
C ARG A 160 11.09 4.28 -17.45
N SER A 161 10.46 3.81 -16.37
CA SER A 161 9.32 2.89 -16.46
C SER A 161 8.02 3.65 -16.75
N VAL A 162 7.13 3.08 -17.57
CA VAL A 162 5.82 3.68 -17.96
C VAL A 162 4.96 4.06 -16.74
N GLU A 163 5.10 3.36 -15.60
CA GLU A 163 4.39 3.71 -14.37
C GLU A 163 4.90 5.00 -13.70
N THR A 164 6.15 5.40 -13.94
CA THR A 164 6.74 6.60 -13.33
C THR A 164 6.05 7.87 -13.87
N GLY A 165 5.78 7.91 -15.17
CA GLY A 165 5.24 9.09 -15.87
C GLY A 165 3.83 9.51 -15.44
N GLY A 166 3.09 8.66 -14.73
CA GLY A 166 1.76 9.00 -14.19
C GLY A 166 1.73 9.30 -12.69
N LEU A 167 2.78 8.92 -11.95
CA LEU A 167 2.77 9.02 -10.49
C LEU A 167 3.00 10.43 -9.97
N LEU A 168 3.62 11.31 -10.77
CA LEU A 168 3.84 12.72 -10.42
C LEU A 168 2.68 13.64 -10.79
N ARG A 169 1.69 13.20 -11.58
CA ARG A 169 0.49 14.00 -11.85
C ARG A 169 -0.37 14.20 -10.60
N SER A 170 -1.00 15.37 -10.46
CA SER A 170 -2.02 15.58 -9.42
C SER A 170 -3.18 14.58 -9.56
N ARG A 171 -3.59 14.04 -8.42
CA ARG A 171 -4.73 13.13 -8.25
C ARG A 171 -5.98 13.87 -7.81
N TRP A 172 -5.84 15.10 -7.31
CA TRP A 172 -6.95 15.92 -6.86
C TRP A 172 -7.89 16.23 -8.01
N ARG A 173 -9.21 16.17 -7.75
CA ARG A 173 -10.27 16.40 -8.76
C ARG A 173 -11.31 17.39 -8.23
N GLY A 174 -10.88 18.37 -7.43
CA GLY A 174 -11.75 19.40 -6.87
C GLY A 174 -12.46 19.03 -5.57
N GLN A 175 -12.15 17.89 -4.94
CA GLN A 175 -12.82 17.50 -3.68
C GLN A 175 -12.31 18.31 -2.48
N PRO A 176 -13.18 18.74 -1.55
CA PRO A 176 -12.74 19.32 -0.28
C PRO A 176 -12.07 18.27 0.60
N GLY A 177 -11.34 18.72 1.62
CA GLY A 177 -10.70 17.83 2.60
C GLY A 177 -9.63 16.94 1.97
N ARG A 178 -8.76 17.53 1.14
CA ARG A 178 -7.68 16.82 0.47
C ARG A 178 -6.34 17.48 0.74
N LEU A 179 -5.36 16.63 1.02
CA LEU A 179 -3.95 16.98 1.07
C LEU A 179 -3.24 16.16 -0.01
N GLU A 180 -2.49 16.85 -0.86
CA GLU A 180 -1.63 16.23 -1.85
C GLU A 180 -0.24 16.83 -1.75
N VAL A 181 0.78 15.96 -1.68
CA VAL A 181 2.16 16.34 -1.44
C VAL A 181 3.06 15.80 -2.54
N TRP A 182 4.00 16.62 -2.99
CA TRP A 182 5.18 16.26 -3.76
C TRP A 182 6.40 16.69 -2.96
N TYR A 183 7.24 15.74 -2.58
CA TYR A 183 8.46 16.07 -1.88
C TYR A 183 9.66 15.39 -2.51
N THR A 184 10.79 16.08 -2.46
CA THR A 184 12.08 15.58 -2.89
C THR A 184 13.07 15.77 -1.76
N THR A 185 13.82 14.73 -1.44
CA THR A 185 14.95 14.78 -0.53
C THR A 185 16.18 14.26 -1.24
N LEU A 186 17.33 14.90 -0.99
CA LEU A 186 18.60 14.51 -1.58
C LEU A 186 19.76 14.88 -0.66
N THR A 187 20.90 14.27 -0.89
CA THR A 187 22.16 14.58 -0.20
C THR A 187 23.22 14.91 -1.23
N ASP A 188 23.86 16.07 -1.09
CA ASP A 188 25.06 16.39 -1.87
C ASP A 188 26.22 15.45 -1.48
N PRO A 189 26.75 14.63 -2.39
CA PRO A 189 27.81 13.68 -2.06
C PRO A 189 29.13 14.39 -1.73
N ALA A 190 29.35 15.62 -2.21
CA ALA A 190 30.59 16.34 -1.97
C ALA A 190 30.68 16.92 -0.55
N THR A 191 29.59 17.47 -0.04
CA THR A 191 29.56 18.16 1.26
C THR A 191 28.79 17.41 2.34
N GLY A 192 27.99 16.41 1.99
CA GLY A 192 27.02 15.76 2.88
C GLY A 192 25.79 16.62 3.18
N THR A 193 25.60 17.74 2.47
CA THR A 193 24.47 18.66 2.71
C THR A 193 23.16 18.01 2.27
N GLY A 194 22.22 17.86 3.21
CA GLY A 194 20.86 17.42 2.93
C GLY A 194 19.99 18.55 2.39
N VAL A 195 19.02 18.22 1.53
CA VAL A 195 18.09 19.18 0.94
C VAL A 195 16.69 18.60 0.96
N TRP A 196 15.71 19.44 1.31
CA TRP A 196 14.29 19.11 1.28
C TRP A 196 13.53 20.14 0.47
N LEU A 197 12.84 19.67 -0.57
CA LEU A 197 11.91 20.48 -1.36
C LEU A 197 10.52 19.87 -1.21
N HIS A 198 9.60 20.59 -0.57
CA HIS A 198 8.27 20.09 -0.23
C HIS A 198 7.20 20.99 -0.81
N HIS A 199 6.23 20.40 -1.50
CA HIS A 199 5.15 21.10 -2.18
C HIS A 199 3.83 20.48 -1.78
N GLU A 200 2.87 21.30 -1.39
CA GLU A 200 1.55 20.90 -0.97
C GLU A 200 0.46 21.58 -1.78
N LEU A 201 -0.54 20.79 -2.13
CA LEU A 201 -1.89 21.25 -2.44
C LEU A 201 -2.77 20.92 -1.23
N VAL A 202 -3.37 21.94 -0.64
CA VAL A 202 -4.34 21.79 0.43
C VAL A 202 -5.70 22.28 -0.05
N ALA A 203 -6.67 21.37 -0.10
CA ALA A 203 -8.07 21.67 -0.36
C ALA A 203 -8.85 21.62 0.96
N PRO A 204 -9.23 22.77 1.53
CA PRO A 204 -9.88 22.84 2.84
C PRO A 204 -11.22 22.11 2.92
N THR A 205 -11.62 21.72 4.13
CA THR A 205 -12.93 21.08 4.38
C THR A 205 -14.10 22.05 4.39
N ASP A 206 -13.84 23.34 4.65
CA ASP A 206 -14.86 24.40 4.75
C ASP A 206 -15.33 24.94 3.39
N GLY A 207 -14.76 24.43 2.29
CA GLY A 207 -15.10 24.85 0.93
C GLY A 207 -14.35 26.10 0.45
N SER A 208 -13.42 26.65 1.25
CA SER A 208 -12.52 27.69 0.78
C SER A 208 -11.62 27.19 -0.37
N PRO A 209 -11.12 28.08 -1.25
CA PRO A 209 -10.32 27.67 -2.40
C PRO A 209 -9.08 26.84 -2.02
N ALA A 210 -8.76 25.85 -2.85
CA ALA A 210 -7.53 25.09 -2.68
C ALA A 210 -6.30 26.00 -2.87
N ARG A 211 -5.31 25.79 -2.01
CA ARG A 211 -4.07 26.56 -1.99
C ARG A 211 -2.88 25.68 -2.28
N ALA A 212 -1.94 26.22 -3.03
CA ALA A 212 -0.64 25.65 -3.33
C ALA A 212 0.40 26.37 -2.47
N HIS A 213 1.24 25.64 -1.75
CA HIS A 213 2.33 26.22 -0.99
C HIS A 213 3.38 25.16 -0.69
N GLY A 214 4.43 25.52 0.05
CA GLY A 214 5.45 24.56 0.44
C GLY A 214 6.67 25.24 1.00
N TRP A 215 7.79 24.53 1.05
CA TRP A 215 9.04 25.06 1.55
C TRP A 215 10.25 24.39 0.92
N ALA A 216 11.38 25.08 1.02
CA ALA A 216 12.69 24.55 0.72
C ALA A 216 13.54 24.63 1.99
N ALA A 217 14.37 23.62 2.24
CA ALA A 217 15.30 23.59 3.35
C ALA A 217 16.63 22.96 2.94
N VAL A 218 17.72 23.47 3.52
CA VAL A 218 19.10 23.02 3.31
C VAL A 218 19.71 22.72 4.68
N PHE A 219 20.35 21.56 4.80
CA PHE A 219 20.87 20.99 6.03
C PHE A 219 22.38 20.75 5.90
N PRO A 220 23.24 21.77 6.11
CA PRO A 220 24.68 21.56 6.14
C PRO A 220 25.07 20.71 7.36
N PRO A 221 25.99 19.73 7.26
CA PRO A 221 26.33 18.87 8.39
C PRO A 221 26.92 19.61 9.60
N ALA A 222 27.57 20.76 9.37
CA ALA A 222 28.29 21.52 10.38
C ALA A 222 27.62 22.87 10.74
N ALA A 223 26.39 23.12 10.30
CA ALA A 223 25.67 24.35 10.60
C ALA A 223 24.18 24.09 10.86
N ALA A 224 23.50 25.07 11.45
CA ALA A 224 22.05 25.02 11.60
C ALA A 224 21.37 24.97 10.21
N PRO A 225 20.27 24.22 10.05
CA PRO A 225 19.56 24.19 8.79
C PRO A 225 18.91 25.54 8.47
N THR A 226 18.87 25.89 7.18
CA THR A 226 18.19 27.09 6.67
C THR A 226 16.97 26.67 5.88
N TRP A 227 15.84 27.35 6.05
CA TRP A 227 14.61 27.03 5.33
C TRP A 227 13.76 28.27 5.08
N ALA A 228 12.88 28.18 4.08
CA ALA A 228 11.91 29.22 3.77
C ALA A 228 10.64 28.63 3.17
N ARG A 229 9.51 29.30 3.43
CA ARG A 229 8.19 28.97 2.87
C ARG A 229 7.95 29.76 1.59
N PHE A 230 7.24 29.16 0.65
CA PHE A 230 6.65 29.82 -0.51
C PHE A 230 5.13 29.61 -0.52
N GLY A 231 4.41 30.46 -1.27
CA GLY A 231 2.95 30.54 -1.22
C GLY A 231 2.43 31.11 0.12
N PRO A 232 1.11 31.04 0.38
CA PRO A 232 0.13 30.34 -0.43
C PRO A 232 -0.24 31.07 -1.73
N ASP A 233 -0.28 30.31 -2.82
CA ASP A 233 -0.82 30.72 -4.12
C ASP A 233 -2.11 29.94 -4.41
N PRO A 234 -3.03 30.46 -5.24
CA PRO A 234 -4.16 29.69 -5.74
C PRO A 234 -3.68 28.45 -6.51
N TRP A 235 -4.34 27.30 -6.34
CA TRP A 235 -4.10 26.16 -7.23
C TRP A 235 -4.62 26.49 -8.65
N PRO A 236 -3.84 26.24 -9.72
CA PRO A 236 -4.24 26.59 -11.07
C PRO A 236 -5.50 25.83 -11.52
N ALA A 237 -6.38 26.52 -12.26
CA ALA A 237 -7.60 25.92 -12.81
C ALA A 237 -7.28 24.80 -13.83
N GLU A 238 -6.25 25.00 -14.64
CA GLU A 238 -5.67 23.96 -15.49
C GLU A 238 -4.58 23.22 -14.71
N HIS A 239 -4.81 21.94 -14.44
CA HIS A 239 -3.88 21.15 -13.66
C HIS A 239 -2.57 20.93 -14.45
N PRO A 240 -1.40 21.01 -13.79
CA PRO A 240 -0.13 20.64 -14.40
C PRO A 240 -0.21 19.23 -15.01
N ALA A 241 0.29 19.09 -16.24
CA ALA A 241 0.33 17.81 -16.93
C ALA A 241 1.22 16.80 -16.17
N ASP A 242 2.27 17.32 -15.53
CA ASP A 242 3.20 16.58 -14.69
C ASP A 242 3.48 17.37 -13.41
N GLY A 243 3.61 16.66 -12.29
CA GLY A 243 4.11 17.22 -11.05
C GLY A 243 3.23 18.30 -10.40
N TYR A 244 3.92 19.32 -9.91
CA TYR A 244 3.41 20.51 -9.25
C TYR A 244 3.86 21.76 -10.01
N ALA A 245 2.98 22.73 -10.16
CA ALA A 245 3.34 24.07 -10.62
C ALA A 245 2.37 25.10 -10.03
N ALA A 246 2.90 26.04 -9.25
CA ALA A 246 2.15 27.17 -8.70
C ALA A 246 3.12 28.30 -8.33
N GLY A 247 2.69 29.55 -8.54
CA GLY A 247 3.54 30.72 -8.32
C GLY A 247 4.85 30.63 -9.11
N ALA A 248 5.97 30.87 -8.43
CA ALA A 248 7.32 30.78 -9.00
C ALA A 248 7.95 29.37 -8.92
N VAL A 249 7.17 28.35 -8.51
CA VAL A 249 7.69 27.01 -8.20
C VAL A 249 7.12 25.96 -9.14
N SER A 250 7.98 25.09 -9.64
CA SER A 250 7.62 23.91 -10.43
C SER A 250 8.46 22.70 -10.00
N ALA A 251 7.81 21.55 -9.89
CA ALA A 251 8.44 20.27 -9.61
C ALA A 251 7.86 19.20 -10.52
N THR A 252 8.61 18.81 -11.55
CA THR A 252 8.22 17.80 -12.56
C THR A 252 9.08 16.56 -12.44
N SER A 253 8.85 15.56 -13.30
CA SER A 253 9.70 14.38 -13.43
C SER A 253 11.11 14.68 -13.96
N ASP A 254 11.32 15.85 -14.57
CA ASP A 254 12.57 16.22 -15.22
C ASP A 254 13.32 17.35 -14.54
N GLU A 255 12.60 18.27 -13.90
CA GLU A 255 13.18 19.49 -13.37
C GLU A 255 12.44 19.99 -12.12
N LEU A 256 13.21 20.47 -11.16
CA LEU A 256 12.74 21.17 -9.97
C LEU A 256 13.27 22.60 -10.02
N THR A 257 12.39 23.60 -10.07
CA THR A 257 12.75 25.02 -10.08
C THR A 257 11.91 25.80 -9.11
N GLY A 258 12.51 26.78 -8.43
CA GLY A 258 11.72 27.67 -7.61
C GLY A 258 12.54 28.62 -6.74
N THR A 259 11.79 29.43 -5.99
CA THR A 259 12.32 30.38 -5.01
C THR A 259 11.46 30.39 -3.75
N ALA A 260 12.08 30.55 -2.58
CA ALA A 260 11.41 30.72 -1.30
C ALA A 260 12.31 31.57 -0.38
N GLY A 261 11.90 32.78 -0.03
CA GLY A 261 12.81 33.72 0.65
C GLY A 261 14.14 33.86 -0.08
N ASP A 262 15.25 33.66 0.63
CA ASP A 262 16.62 33.71 0.07
C ASP A 262 17.06 32.40 -0.61
N LEU A 263 16.18 31.39 -0.66
CA LEU A 263 16.45 30.12 -1.33
C LEU A 263 16.03 30.18 -2.80
N ARG A 264 16.90 29.72 -3.69
CA ARG A 264 16.59 29.51 -5.11
C ARG A 264 17.17 28.19 -5.59
N TRP A 265 16.41 27.42 -6.35
CA TRP A 265 16.88 26.15 -6.90
C TRP A 265 16.53 25.98 -8.36
N ARG A 266 17.39 25.22 -9.05
CA ARG A 266 17.16 24.69 -10.39
C ARG A 266 17.92 23.38 -10.52
N LEU A 267 17.19 22.27 -10.50
CA LEU A 267 17.75 20.92 -10.47
C LEU A 267 17.14 20.09 -11.60
N LYS A 268 17.98 19.40 -12.37
CA LYS A 268 17.54 18.34 -13.27
C LYS A 268 17.44 17.04 -12.51
N VAL A 269 16.42 16.26 -12.81
CA VAL A 269 16.14 14.95 -12.24
C VAL A 269 16.46 13.89 -13.29
N SER A 270 17.25 12.89 -12.89
CA SER A 270 17.64 11.77 -13.74
C SER A 270 17.72 10.48 -12.94
N GLY A 271 17.99 9.36 -13.62
CA GLY A 271 18.04 8.05 -12.98
C GLY A 271 16.70 7.62 -12.39
N GLY A 272 16.75 6.93 -11.25
CA GLY A 272 15.60 6.31 -10.62
C GLY A 272 15.47 4.82 -10.91
N ALA A 273 14.91 4.10 -9.94
CA ALA A 273 14.47 2.73 -10.09
C ALA A 273 12.94 2.68 -10.26
N ALA A 274 12.38 1.48 -10.46
CA ALA A 274 10.93 1.30 -10.47
C ALA A 274 10.28 1.92 -9.22
N PRO A 275 9.09 2.53 -9.32
CA PRO A 275 8.44 3.16 -8.17
C PRO A 275 8.34 2.22 -6.96
N LEU A 276 8.53 2.76 -5.76
CA LEU A 276 8.45 2.02 -4.50
C LEU A 276 7.13 2.33 -3.81
N PHE A 277 6.25 1.33 -3.76
CA PHE A 277 4.96 1.43 -3.08
C PHE A 277 5.08 1.00 -1.63
N THR A 278 5.33 1.98 -0.74
CA THR A 278 5.39 1.78 0.72
C THR A 278 4.03 1.36 1.28
N PHE A 279 2.97 1.96 0.76
CA PHE A 279 1.59 1.55 0.99
C PHE A 279 1.11 0.61 -0.12
N PRO A 280 0.04 -0.19 0.10
CA PRO A 280 -0.46 -1.07 -0.95
C PRO A 280 -0.85 -0.28 -2.19
N ARG A 281 -0.53 -0.80 -3.39
CA ARG A 281 -0.88 -0.15 -4.68
C ARG A 281 -2.38 0.19 -4.74
N TRP A 282 -3.24 -0.70 -4.23
CA TRP A 282 -4.68 -0.45 -4.18
C TRP A 282 -5.05 0.73 -3.28
N ALA A 283 -4.29 1.00 -2.21
CA ALA A 283 -4.55 2.14 -1.33
C ALA A 283 -4.24 3.45 -2.04
N TRP A 284 -3.15 3.50 -2.81
CA TRP A 284 -2.80 4.61 -3.68
C TRP A 284 -3.85 4.81 -4.79
N HIS A 285 -4.16 3.78 -5.56
CA HIS A 285 -5.05 3.91 -6.72
C HIS A 285 -6.52 4.14 -6.35
N ARG A 286 -7.00 3.52 -5.26
CA ARG A 286 -8.42 3.56 -4.86
C ARG A 286 -8.70 4.52 -3.70
N GLU A 287 -7.69 5.16 -3.12
CA GLU A 287 -7.83 6.19 -2.09
C GLU A 287 -8.57 5.69 -0.82
N LEU A 288 -8.35 4.42 -0.45
CA LEU A 288 -9.13 3.72 0.59
C LEU A 288 -8.56 3.87 2.01
N LEU A 289 -7.32 4.36 2.14
CA LEU A 289 -6.70 4.68 3.43
C LEU A 289 -6.81 6.19 3.72
N PRO A 290 -6.66 6.64 4.98
CA PRO A 290 -6.68 8.07 5.30
C PRO A 290 -5.70 8.88 4.45
N ALA A 291 -4.51 8.32 4.23
CA ALA A 291 -3.51 8.77 3.29
C ALA A 291 -2.72 7.55 2.78
N ALA A 292 -2.06 7.71 1.63
CA ALA A 292 -1.11 6.75 1.10
C ALA A 292 0.12 7.49 0.57
N GLN A 293 1.29 6.91 0.77
CA GLN A 293 2.57 7.39 0.26
C GLN A 293 3.13 6.41 -0.79
N VAL A 294 3.80 6.97 -1.80
CA VAL A 294 4.56 6.25 -2.82
C VAL A 294 5.84 7.03 -3.11
N VAL A 295 6.96 6.33 -3.26
CA VAL A 295 8.19 6.93 -3.78
C VAL A 295 8.16 6.73 -5.30
N ALA A 296 7.88 7.81 -6.02
CA ALA A 296 7.76 7.77 -7.47
C ALA A 296 9.12 7.47 -8.11
N VAL A 297 10.20 8.04 -7.57
CA VAL A 297 11.56 7.91 -8.07
C VAL A 297 12.52 7.67 -6.88
N PRO A 298 12.67 6.43 -6.38
CA PRO A 298 13.36 6.13 -5.11
C PRO A 298 14.89 6.16 -5.12
N ALA A 299 15.51 6.31 -6.28
CA ALA A 299 16.97 6.38 -6.45
C ALA A 299 17.29 7.44 -7.52
N ALA A 300 16.66 8.60 -7.39
CA ALA A 300 16.84 9.73 -8.28
C ALA A 300 18.24 10.32 -8.13
N ARG A 301 18.70 10.94 -9.22
CA ARG A 301 19.95 11.68 -9.31
C ARG A 301 19.67 13.12 -9.68
N PHE A 302 20.22 14.04 -8.90
CA PHE A 302 19.97 15.47 -9.04
C PHE A 302 21.25 16.20 -9.45
N THR A 303 21.14 17.04 -10.48
CA THR A 303 22.24 17.89 -10.96
C THR A 303 21.74 19.31 -11.19
N GLY A 304 22.46 20.30 -10.70
CA GLY A 304 22.06 21.70 -10.81
C GLY A 304 22.56 22.55 -9.65
N THR A 305 21.82 23.60 -9.31
CA THR A 305 22.25 24.56 -8.30
C THR A 305 21.16 24.85 -7.29
N ILE A 306 21.55 25.00 -6.04
CA ILE A 306 20.75 25.60 -4.96
C ILE A 306 21.53 26.79 -4.42
N ARG A 307 20.87 27.93 -4.27
CA ARG A 307 21.44 29.13 -3.64
C ARG A 307 20.73 29.43 -2.34
N VAL A 308 21.52 29.84 -1.35
CA VAL A 308 21.07 30.32 -0.03
C VAL A 308 21.71 31.70 0.18
N GLY A 309 20.98 32.77 -0.12
CA GLY A 309 21.57 34.10 -0.24
C GLY A 309 22.70 34.11 -1.27
N ASP A 310 23.90 34.51 -0.86
CA ASP A 310 25.09 34.56 -1.73
C ASP A 310 25.82 33.20 -1.87
N ARG A 311 25.45 32.19 -1.08
CA ARG A 311 26.11 30.88 -1.10
C ARG A 311 25.46 29.98 -2.15
N GLU A 312 26.27 29.33 -2.96
CA GLU A 312 25.82 28.36 -3.96
C GLU A 312 26.28 26.94 -3.61
N LEU A 313 25.35 26.00 -3.69
CA LEU A 313 25.57 24.56 -3.64
C LEU A 313 25.36 24.00 -5.06
N ALA A 314 26.45 23.65 -5.73
CA ALA A 314 26.42 22.99 -7.03
C ALA A 314 26.33 21.47 -6.82
N LEU A 315 25.22 20.88 -7.27
CA LEU A 315 24.96 19.44 -7.15
C LEU A 315 25.40 18.73 -8.43
N THR A 316 26.13 17.64 -8.27
CA THR A 316 26.50 16.70 -9.35
C THR A 316 26.11 15.30 -8.92
N ASP A 317 25.21 14.68 -9.68
CA ASP A 317 24.75 13.29 -9.46
C ASP A 317 24.29 12.98 -8.01
N ALA A 318 23.71 13.98 -7.34
CA ALA A 318 23.35 13.87 -5.93
C ALA A 318 22.24 12.83 -5.74
N PRO A 319 22.43 11.79 -4.90
CA PRO A 319 21.42 10.78 -4.63
C PRO A 319 20.25 11.35 -3.83
N GLY A 320 19.06 10.82 -4.11
CA GLY A 320 17.86 11.13 -3.36
C GLY A 320 16.62 10.46 -3.92
N ASN A 321 15.46 11.01 -3.60
CA ASN A 321 14.19 10.53 -4.13
C ASN A 321 13.20 11.66 -4.41
N THR A 322 12.20 11.33 -5.24
CA THR A 322 10.97 12.11 -5.33
C THR A 322 9.78 11.21 -4.98
N ALA A 323 8.95 11.69 -4.06
CA ALA A 323 7.85 10.95 -3.48
C ALA A 323 6.56 11.76 -3.43
N ARG A 324 5.47 11.05 -3.18
CA ARG A 324 4.11 11.57 -3.20
C ARG A 324 3.31 11.08 -2.02
N ILE A 325 2.47 11.96 -1.50
CA ILE A 325 1.43 11.62 -0.51
C ILE A 325 0.09 12.14 -1.04
N TYR A 326 -0.96 11.33 -0.90
CA TYR A 326 -2.32 11.77 -1.17
C TYR A 326 -3.26 11.26 -0.09
N GLY A 327 -4.09 12.14 0.46
CA GLY A 327 -4.96 11.79 1.59
C GLY A 327 -5.87 12.92 2.06
N HIS A 328 -6.33 12.78 3.30
CA HIS A 328 -7.26 13.70 3.97
C HIS A 328 -6.56 14.66 4.95
N GLY A 329 -5.24 14.65 5.00
CA GLY A 329 -4.43 15.34 6.01
C GLY A 329 -3.36 14.43 6.61
N ASN A 330 -2.58 15.01 7.50
CA ASN A 330 -1.48 14.33 8.19
C ASN A 330 -1.98 13.39 9.28
N ALA A 331 -1.14 12.42 9.65
CA ALA A 331 -1.41 11.53 10.77
C ALA A 331 -1.52 12.30 12.10
N ARG A 332 -2.05 11.66 13.15
CA ARG A 332 -2.00 12.20 14.51
C ARG A 332 -0.56 12.29 15.01
N ARG A 333 0.22 11.26 14.68
CA ARG A 333 1.64 11.14 14.95
C ARG A 333 2.26 10.28 13.87
N TRP A 334 3.44 10.64 13.38
CA TRP A 334 4.12 9.83 12.39
C TRP A 334 5.63 9.89 12.54
N ALA A 335 6.30 8.94 11.90
CA ALA A 335 7.69 9.04 11.52
C ALA A 335 7.86 8.53 10.09
N TRP A 336 8.79 9.15 9.37
CA TRP A 336 9.18 8.74 8.03
C TRP A 336 10.69 8.65 7.93
N LEU A 337 11.16 7.68 7.13
CA LEU A 337 12.55 7.52 6.75
C LEU A 337 12.61 7.21 5.26
N HIS A 338 13.50 7.91 4.58
CA HIS A 338 14.13 7.45 3.36
C HIS A 338 15.63 7.26 3.59
N ALA A 339 16.13 6.10 3.21
CA ALA A 339 17.53 5.75 3.27
C ALA A 339 17.97 5.20 1.91
N ASP A 340 18.77 5.97 1.19
CA ASP A 340 19.56 5.46 0.06
C ASP A 340 20.67 4.56 0.63
N LEU A 341 20.68 3.30 0.22
CA LEU A 341 21.59 2.27 0.74
C LEU A 341 22.78 2.00 -0.20
N GLY A 342 22.89 2.75 -1.30
CA GLY A 342 23.85 2.53 -2.38
C GLY A 342 23.34 1.57 -3.46
N ASP A 343 23.90 1.66 -4.67
CA ASP A 343 23.64 0.74 -5.80
C ASP A 343 22.16 0.56 -6.19
N GLY A 344 21.31 1.53 -5.87
CA GLY A 344 19.87 1.48 -6.11
C GLY A 344 19.06 0.73 -5.04
N ASP A 345 19.73 0.24 -4.00
CA ASP A 345 19.09 -0.28 -2.79
C ASP A 345 18.53 0.88 -1.96
N VAL A 346 17.35 0.67 -1.38
CA VAL A 346 16.63 1.71 -0.65
C VAL A 346 15.84 1.11 0.51
N CYS A 347 15.79 1.82 1.64
CA CYS A 347 14.84 1.56 2.71
C CYS A 347 13.90 2.75 2.91
N GLU A 348 12.60 2.49 2.77
CA GLU A 348 11.53 3.45 2.99
C GLU A 348 10.64 2.98 4.15
N VAL A 349 10.35 3.88 5.08
CA VAL A 349 9.49 3.61 6.23
C VAL A 349 8.50 4.74 6.41
N VAL A 350 7.21 4.39 6.58
CA VAL A 350 6.17 5.31 7.08
C VAL A 350 5.47 4.65 8.26
N ALA A 351 5.65 5.19 9.47
CA ALA A 351 4.98 4.72 10.68
C ALA A 351 4.00 5.77 11.18
N ALA A 352 2.71 5.46 11.26
CA ALA A 352 1.69 6.47 11.54
C ALA A 352 0.61 6.00 12.52
N VAL A 353 0.09 6.95 13.31
CA VAL A 353 -1.13 6.84 14.11
C VAL A 353 -2.23 7.66 13.43
N SER A 354 -3.36 7.04 13.10
CA SER A 354 -4.45 7.71 12.39
C SER A 354 -5.13 8.78 13.26
N THR A 355 -5.70 9.82 12.64
CA THR A 355 -6.58 10.78 13.32
C THR A 355 -8.00 10.24 13.51
N ARG A 356 -8.39 9.18 12.77
CA ARG A 356 -9.78 8.67 12.78
C ARG A 356 -10.19 8.18 14.17
N PRO A 357 -11.43 8.48 14.61
CA PRO A 357 -11.97 7.98 15.88
C PRO A 357 -11.80 6.46 16.01
N GLY A 358 -11.31 6.01 17.17
CA GLY A 358 -11.02 4.60 17.46
C GLY A 358 -9.64 4.11 17.00
N LEU A 359 -9.04 4.74 15.98
CA LEU A 359 -7.68 4.42 15.52
C LEU A 359 -6.62 5.35 16.12
N ASN A 360 -7.04 6.51 16.64
CA ASN A 360 -6.18 7.54 17.22
C ASN A 360 -5.51 7.20 18.56
N ARG A 361 -5.84 6.05 19.14
CA ARG A 361 -5.22 5.51 20.37
C ARG A 361 -4.37 4.26 20.13
N LEU A 362 -4.28 3.81 18.88
CA LEU A 362 -3.50 2.62 18.54
C LEU A 362 -2.01 2.93 18.51
N ALA A 363 -1.20 1.88 18.66
CA ALA A 363 0.22 1.96 18.39
C ALA A 363 0.45 2.36 16.91
N PRO A 364 1.54 3.09 16.61
CA PRO A 364 1.86 3.45 15.24
C PRO A 364 2.01 2.21 14.36
N LEU A 365 1.40 2.24 13.18
CA LEU A 365 1.46 1.16 12.20
C LEU A 365 2.56 1.45 11.17
N PRO A 366 3.68 0.70 11.17
CA PRO A 366 4.79 0.91 10.24
C PRO A 366 4.60 0.17 8.91
N PHE A 367 4.46 0.93 7.84
CA PHE A 367 4.64 0.47 6.47
C PHE A 367 6.13 0.55 6.11
N VAL A 368 6.69 -0.56 5.64
CA VAL A 368 8.13 -0.67 5.34
C VAL A 368 8.35 -1.25 3.96
N ARG A 369 9.31 -0.69 3.23
CA ARG A 369 9.87 -1.25 2.00
C ARG A 369 11.38 -1.15 2.00
N LEU A 370 12.03 -2.30 2.09
CA LEU A 370 13.44 -2.46 1.84
C LEU A 370 13.57 -3.12 0.46
N ARG A 371 14.18 -2.43 -0.50
CA ARG A 371 14.55 -3.02 -1.80
C ARG A 371 16.06 -3.23 -1.81
N VAL A 372 16.47 -4.48 -2.01
CA VAL A 372 17.87 -4.91 -1.98
C VAL A 372 18.12 -5.87 -3.14
N ASP A 373 19.11 -5.59 -3.98
CA ASP A 373 19.39 -6.34 -5.22
C ASP A 373 18.14 -6.53 -6.11
N GLY A 374 17.26 -5.53 -6.14
CA GLY A 374 15.98 -5.58 -6.85
C GLY A 374 14.87 -6.40 -6.18
N GLU A 375 15.12 -7.06 -5.05
CA GLU A 375 14.09 -7.75 -4.27
C GLU A 375 13.46 -6.83 -3.21
N GLU A 376 12.13 -6.82 -3.12
CA GLU A 376 11.40 -6.08 -2.10
C GLU A 376 11.05 -6.93 -0.87
N PHE A 377 11.29 -6.35 0.31
CA PHE A 377 10.93 -6.86 1.62
C PHE A 377 10.17 -5.80 2.43
N PRO A 378 9.18 -6.15 3.26
CA PRO A 378 8.48 -7.44 3.31
C PRO A 378 7.78 -7.77 2.00
N SER A 379 7.69 -9.06 1.72
CA SER A 379 7.00 -9.57 0.55
C SER A 379 5.48 -9.51 0.70
N GLY A 380 4.78 -9.35 -0.42
CA GLY A 380 3.32 -9.34 -0.46
C GLY A 380 2.70 -7.98 -0.15
N ASP A 381 1.46 -7.98 0.34
CA ASP A 381 0.70 -6.75 0.59
C ASP A 381 1.30 -5.95 1.77
N PRO A 382 1.66 -4.66 1.58
CA PRO A 382 2.28 -3.86 2.63
C PRO A 382 1.42 -3.70 3.90
N LEU A 383 0.09 -3.68 3.79
CA LEU A 383 -0.78 -3.53 4.96
C LEU A 383 -0.76 -4.80 5.81
N LEU A 384 -0.83 -5.98 5.18
CA LEU A 384 -0.69 -7.25 5.90
C LEU A 384 0.71 -7.41 6.50
N ALA A 385 1.73 -6.92 5.79
CA ALA A 385 3.08 -6.89 6.32
C ALA A 385 3.20 -6.00 7.55
N ALA A 386 2.66 -4.78 7.51
CA ALA A 386 2.74 -3.80 8.60
C ALA A 386 2.25 -4.33 9.94
N LEU A 387 1.25 -5.23 9.94
CA LEU A 387 0.74 -5.88 11.16
C LEU A 387 1.77 -6.76 11.90
N ARG A 388 2.88 -7.11 11.23
CA ARG A 388 3.98 -7.92 11.78
C ARG A 388 5.18 -7.07 12.22
N PHE A 389 5.04 -5.76 12.11
CA PHE A 389 6.03 -4.77 12.49
C PHE A 389 5.52 -3.92 13.65
N ARG A 390 6.46 -3.35 14.39
CA ARG A 390 6.20 -2.44 15.51
C ARG A 390 7.11 -1.23 15.36
N ALA A 391 6.57 -0.06 15.68
CA ALA A 391 7.32 1.18 15.74
C ALA A 391 7.34 1.74 17.16
N ARG A 392 8.47 2.31 17.56
CA ARG A 392 8.59 3.17 18.74
C ARG A 392 8.98 4.55 18.25
N LEU A 393 8.03 5.48 18.26
CA LEU A 393 8.23 6.84 17.78
C LEU A 393 8.69 7.72 18.94
N GLY A 394 9.68 8.56 18.68
CA GLY A 394 10.30 9.46 19.65
C GLY A 394 11.28 10.41 18.96
N ARG A 395 11.69 11.43 19.70
CA ARG A 395 12.78 12.34 19.34
C ARG A 395 13.82 12.30 20.48
N PRO A 396 15.12 12.31 20.20
CA PRO A 396 15.73 12.32 18.86
C PRO A 396 15.75 10.96 18.17
N ARG A 397 15.25 9.88 18.81
CA ARG A 397 15.36 8.51 18.30
C ARG A 397 14.02 7.82 18.12
N TRP A 398 13.92 7.05 17.04
CA TRP A 398 12.81 6.14 16.80
C TRP A 398 13.27 4.86 16.11
N THR A 399 12.47 3.80 16.24
CA THR A 399 12.83 2.46 15.75
C THR A 399 11.65 1.76 15.11
N VAL A 400 11.92 0.95 14.08
CA VAL A 400 10.96 -0.01 13.52
C VAL A 400 11.59 -1.40 13.52
N THR A 401 10.84 -2.39 13.99
CA THR A 401 11.27 -3.80 13.95
C THR A 401 10.13 -4.72 13.56
N GLY A 402 10.41 -5.72 12.74
CA GLY A 402 9.41 -6.70 12.35
C GLY A 402 9.98 -7.84 11.53
N ARG A 403 9.10 -8.75 11.14
CA ARG A 403 9.48 -10.05 10.55
C ARG A 403 8.56 -10.41 9.41
N ASP A 404 9.13 -10.98 8.36
CA ASP A 404 8.39 -11.63 7.27
C ASP A 404 9.14 -12.89 6.84
N GLY A 405 8.52 -14.05 7.09
CA GLY A 405 9.15 -15.35 6.89
C GLY A 405 10.34 -15.58 7.82
N ASP A 406 11.45 -16.00 7.24
CA ASP A 406 12.73 -16.25 7.90
C ASP A 406 13.61 -15.00 8.01
N ARG A 407 13.10 -13.82 7.65
CA ARG A 407 13.83 -12.54 7.70
C ARG A 407 13.27 -11.60 8.77
N ARG A 408 14.17 -10.92 9.47
CA ARG A 408 13.87 -9.87 10.46
C ARG A 408 14.55 -8.58 10.02
N LEU A 409 13.81 -7.48 10.06
CA LEU A 409 14.32 -6.15 9.77
C LEU A 409 14.26 -5.32 11.05
N THR A 410 15.34 -4.61 11.33
CA THR A 410 15.43 -3.59 12.36
C THR A 410 15.96 -2.31 11.73
N VAL A 411 15.25 -1.20 11.95
CA VAL A 411 15.62 0.14 11.51
C VAL A 411 15.68 1.02 12.75
N GLU A 412 16.81 1.69 12.93
CA GLU A 412 17.07 2.57 14.06
C GLU A 412 17.48 3.93 13.50
N VAL A 413 16.79 5.00 13.89
CA VAL A 413 17.02 6.35 13.36
C VAL A 413 17.34 7.29 14.51
N THR A 414 18.33 8.16 14.31
CA THR A 414 18.66 9.26 15.20
C THR A 414 18.66 10.57 14.42
N MET A 415 17.85 11.52 14.88
CA MET A 415 17.74 12.87 14.34
C MET A 415 18.34 13.85 15.36
N PRO A 416 19.58 14.32 15.16
CA PRO A 416 20.22 15.25 16.09
C PRO A 416 19.37 16.53 16.24
N PRO A 417 19.01 16.96 17.47
CA PRO A 417 18.15 18.11 17.68
C PRO A 417 18.64 19.39 16.99
N GLU A 418 19.95 19.62 17.01
CA GLU A 418 20.62 20.77 16.38
C GLU A 418 20.59 20.75 14.85
N ARG A 419 20.24 19.61 14.24
CA ARG A 419 20.09 19.41 12.79
C ARG A 419 18.64 19.13 12.37
N THR A 420 17.68 19.30 13.28
CA THR A 420 16.27 19.01 13.03
C THR A 420 15.46 20.30 13.00
N LEU A 421 14.77 20.55 11.89
CA LEU A 421 13.85 21.68 11.73
C LEU A 421 12.47 21.32 12.24
N ALA A 422 11.82 22.25 12.94
CA ALA A 422 10.40 22.16 13.28
C ALA A 422 9.60 23.05 12.33
N VAL A 423 8.80 22.45 11.45
CA VAL A 423 7.98 23.16 10.46
C VAL A 423 6.50 23.03 10.81
N PRO A 424 5.75 24.14 10.93
CA PRO A 424 4.32 24.11 11.21
C PRO A 424 3.53 23.72 9.96
N TYR A 425 2.56 22.84 10.13
CA TYR A 425 1.68 22.32 9.10
C TYR A 425 0.24 22.71 9.43
N THR A 426 -0.58 22.88 8.38
CA THR A 426 -2.01 23.13 8.53
C THR A 426 -2.78 22.19 7.63
N ASP A 427 -3.48 21.26 8.26
CA ASP A 427 -4.25 20.25 7.55
C ASP A 427 -5.48 20.83 6.83
N PRO A 428 -6.12 20.05 5.94
CA PRO A 428 -7.35 20.46 5.28
C PRO A 428 -8.49 20.86 6.23
N ASP A 429 -8.54 20.31 7.44
CA ASP A 429 -9.51 20.65 8.48
C ASP A 429 -9.10 21.87 9.32
N GLY A 430 -7.96 22.50 9.00
CA GLY A 430 -7.38 23.62 9.73
C GLY A 430 -6.60 23.23 10.99
N ALA A 431 -6.57 21.94 11.35
CA ALA A 431 -5.87 21.51 12.54
C ALA A 431 -4.34 21.66 12.36
N PRO A 432 -3.63 22.17 13.38
CA PRO A 432 -2.18 22.29 13.30
C PRO A 432 -1.51 20.94 13.50
N ALA A 433 -0.31 20.81 12.92
CA ALA A 433 0.66 19.78 13.25
C ALA A 433 2.07 20.38 13.15
N VAL A 434 3.06 19.73 13.75
CA VAL A 434 4.46 20.12 13.58
C VAL A 434 5.21 18.93 13.02
N CYS A 435 5.89 19.13 11.89
CA CYS A 435 6.84 18.17 11.35
C CYS A 435 8.25 18.54 11.84
N HIS A 436 8.90 17.60 12.54
CA HIS A 436 10.31 17.70 12.87
C HIS A 436 11.09 16.95 11.79
N ASN A 437 11.76 17.65 10.88
CA ASN A 437 12.44 17.06 9.72
C ASN A 437 13.97 17.21 9.81
N CYS A 438 14.70 16.18 9.39
CA CYS A 438 16.15 16.13 9.37
C CYS A 438 16.64 15.39 8.12
N GLU A 439 17.31 16.11 7.21
CA GLU A 439 17.88 15.54 5.96
C GLU A 439 19.33 15.07 6.11
N VAL A 440 19.83 15.04 7.35
CA VAL A 440 21.18 14.62 7.72
C VAL A 440 21.14 13.76 8.98
N ALA A 441 20.14 12.89 9.06
CA ALA A 441 19.96 11.95 10.16
C ALA A 441 20.94 10.78 10.06
N ASP A 442 21.14 10.09 11.18
CA ASP A 442 21.82 8.80 11.20
C ASP A 442 20.78 7.67 11.17
N ALA A 443 21.08 6.60 10.44
CA ALA A 443 20.25 5.41 10.43
C ALA A 443 21.06 4.11 10.41
N VAL A 444 20.59 3.10 11.12
CA VAL A 444 21.08 1.73 11.00
C VAL A 444 19.95 0.86 10.50
N VAL A 445 20.12 0.29 9.30
CA VAL A 445 19.21 -0.69 8.70
C VAL A 445 19.87 -2.05 8.81
N ARG A 446 19.22 -3.00 9.48
CA ARG A 446 19.76 -4.34 9.71
C ARG A 446 18.76 -5.39 9.27
N LEU A 447 19.17 -6.20 8.31
CA LEU A 447 18.43 -7.37 7.83
C LEU A 447 19.11 -8.63 8.37
N GLU A 448 18.33 -9.46 9.05
CA GLU A 448 18.80 -10.70 9.66
C GLU A 448 18.00 -11.88 9.11
N ARG A 449 18.64 -13.04 9.05
CA ARG A 449 18.02 -14.30 8.63
C ARG A 449 18.02 -15.31 9.76
N ARG A 450 16.92 -16.07 9.89
CA ARG A 450 16.80 -17.16 10.85
C ARG A 450 17.57 -18.38 10.35
N GLY A 451 18.55 -18.81 11.15
CA GLY A 451 19.25 -20.09 11.00
C GLY A 451 18.96 -21.04 12.17
N PRO A 452 19.64 -22.20 12.21
CA PRO A 452 19.51 -23.19 13.28
C PRO A 452 19.78 -22.61 14.67
N ASP A 453 20.85 -21.81 14.78
CA ASP A 453 21.34 -21.30 16.08
C ASP A 453 20.75 -19.95 16.49
N GLY A 454 19.87 -19.36 15.68
CA GLY A 454 19.35 -18.04 15.97
C GLY A 454 19.15 -17.15 14.77
N TRP A 455 19.01 -15.84 15.04
CA TRP A 455 19.08 -14.81 14.01
C TRP A 455 20.55 -14.50 13.73
N ARG A 456 20.92 -14.48 12.46
CA ARG A 456 22.25 -14.08 12.01
C ARG A 456 22.11 -12.86 11.10
N GLU A 457 23.01 -11.91 11.25
CA GLU A 457 23.05 -10.73 10.38
C GLU A 457 23.28 -11.17 8.94
N GLN A 458 22.41 -10.73 8.04
CA GLN A 458 22.50 -10.97 6.61
C GLN A 458 23.12 -9.77 5.91
N ARG A 459 22.63 -8.56 6.23
CA ARG A 459 23.16 -7.28 5.76
C ARG A 459 22.94 -6.20 6.82
N ARG A 460 23.85 -5.23 6.87
CA ARG A 460 23.74 -4.04 7.70
C ARG A 460 24.22 -2.83 6.92
N TRP A 461 23.42 -1.77 6.94
CA TRP A 461 23.76 -0.45 6.42
C TRP A 461 23.80 0.52 7.59
N ALA A 462 24.86 1.33 7.64
CA ALA A 462 25.01 2.43 8.59
C ALA A 462 25.14 3.72 7.79
N LEU A 463 24.13 4.57 7.90
CA LEU A 463 24.07 5.89 7.29
C LEU A 463 24.46 6.90 8.36
N HIS A 464 25.47 7.70 8.05
CA HIS A 464 26.03 8.71 8.95
C HIS A 464 25.79 10.09 8.35
N GLY A 465 24.76 10.78 8.83
CA GLY A 465 24.36 12.09 8.32
C GLY A 465 23.81 12.10 6.89
N THR A 466 23.35 10.96 6.38
CA THR A 466 22.83 10.81 5.00
C THR A 466 21.43 10.21 4.93
N ALA A 467 20.80 9.93 6.07
CA ALA A 467 19.41 9.50 6.11
C ALA A 467 18.48 10.72 6.12
N HIS A 468 17.34 10.60 5.44
CA HIS A 468 16.28 11.60 5.41
C HIS A 468 15.16 11.12 6.33
N ALA A 469 14.88 11.85 7.41
CA ALA A 469 13.95 11.39 8.42
C ALA A 469 13.14 12.51 9.04
N GLU A 470 11.90 12.19 9.39
CA GLU A 470 11.02 13.10 10.11
C GLU A 470 10.25 12.39 11.23
N VAL A 471 9.82 13.17 12.21
CA VAL A 471 8.81 12.81 13.20
C VAL A 471 7.82 13.94 13.27
N GLY A 472 6.54 13.64 13.02
CA GLY A 472 5.49 14.63 13.18
C GLY A 472 4.51 14.28 14.26
N GLU A 473 3.96 15.32 14.87
CA GLU A 473 3.02 15.20 15.97
C GLU A 473 2.03 16.37 15.98
N ARG A 474 0.91 16.11 16.64
CA ARG A 474 -0.08 17.11 17.02
C ARG A 474 0.00 17.24 18.53
N ASP A 475 0.06 18.48 19.02
CA ASP A 475 0.00 18.77 20.44
C ASP A 475 -1.31 18.27 21.09
#